data_AF-A0A1H9MB44-F1
#
_entry.id   AF-A0A1H9MB44-F1
#
_cell.length_a   1.000
_cell.length_b   1.000
_cell.length_c   1.000
_cell.angle_alpha   90.00
_cell.angle_beta   90.00
_cell.angle_gamma   90.00
#
_symmetry.space_group_name_H-M   'P 1'
#
loop_
_entity.id
_entity.type
_entity.pdbx_description
1 polymer ?
#
loop_
_entity_poly.entity_id
_entity_poly.type
_entity_poly.pdbx_seq_one_letter_code
_entity_poly.pdbx_strand_id
1 'polypeptide(L)'
;MKKYVLAMLLAGSVVLEGCAIGSAPSVEGVNLTDGASDENVEQGNDTEAGDDAVSADDTAAEDSAVTDESVDGDYEQFTKDYTDDIKTKVTEITASSNSLTDELTSIVALYDEYDSLSTNAPDQTAMNEVCGWGTVVWKEECLSLLGRMETSDPAGYQDVKSEYDNWEKYVPAMAQKMSDIYADGSIYPVIYSYNTAMRYKRYAYILASSLADIQGEVTFSFPDSTMCGYYGDYSSDSYLIITEGMESGSYDIVIHIDDTKEIRGWGSIEENSDGSEVMAFTSDDAAVEGTIDCFALGATFYVSASDGSIVSQEESYDFTFKY
;
A
#
# COMPACT_ATOMS: atom_id res chain seq x y z
N MET A 1 -28.54 28.26 -2.94
CA MET A 1 -29.32 27.01 -2.88
C MET A 1 -29.28 26.34 -4.25
N LYS A 2 -28.29 25.46 -4.46
CA LYS A 2 -28.25 24.51 -5.57
C LYS A 2 -28.03 23.14 -4.92
N LYS A 3 -28.99 22.24 -5.11
CA LYS A 3 -28.94 20.86 -4.63
C LYS A 3 -28.21 20.06 -5.69
N TYR A 4 -27.04 19.53 -5.37
CA TYR A 4 -26.41 18.50 -6.18
C TYR A 4 -27.01 17.16 -5.73
N VAL A 5 -27.75 16.53 -6.63
CA VAL A 5 -28.29 15.18 -6.46
C VAL A 5 -27.26 14.26 -7.09
N LEU A 6 -26.53 13.51 -6.27
CA LEU A 6 -25.68 12.42 -6.70
C LEU A 6 -26.60 11.23 -7.02
N ALA A 7 -26.66 10.82 -8.29
CA ALA A 7 -27.40 9.65 -8.72
C ALA A 7 -26.41 8.50 -8.96
N MET A 8 -26.37 7.53 -8.04
CA MET A 8 -25.67 6.25 -8.24
C MET A 8 -26.47 5.38 -9.21
N LEU A 9 -25.85 4.99 -10.31
CA LEU A 9 -26.39 4.05 -11.30
C LEU A 9 -25.80 2.66 -11.02
N LEU A 10 -26.60 1.81 -10.39
CA LEU A 10 -26.35 0.36 -10.31
C LEU A 10 -26.57 -0.26 -11.70
N ALA A 11 -25.50 -0.73 -12.33
CA ALA A 11 -25.56 -1.58 -13.51
C ALA A 11 -25.02 -2.97 -13.16
N GLY A 12 -25.93 -3.93 -12.97
CA GLY A 12 -25.58 -5.33 -12.79
C GLY A 12 -25.50 -6.07 -14.12
N SER A 13 -24.51 -6.97 -14.25
CA SER A 13 -24.68 -8.23 -15.00
C SER A 13 -23.51 -9.21 -14.86
N VAL A 14 -23.88 -10.43 -14.42
CA VAL A 14 -23.52 -11.75 -14.98
C VAL A 14 -22.13 -12.34 -14.71
N VAL A 15 -22.16 -13.38 -13.86
CA VAL A 15 -21.13 -14.38 -13.57
C VAL A 15 -20.87 -15.29 -14.78
N LEU A 16 -19.60 -15.54 -15.09
CA LEU A 16 -19.14 -16.76 -15.77
C LEU A 16 -17.85 -17.29 -15.12
N GLU A 17 -17.91 -18.58 -14.77
CA GLU A 17 -16.85 -19.41 -14.18
C GLU A 17 -15.72 -19.71 -15.19
N GLY A 18 -14.49 -19.88 -14.69
CA GLY A 18 -13.41 -20.50 -15.47
C GLY A 18 -12.01 -20.43 -14.85
N CYS A 19 -11.60 -21.51 -14.18
CA CYS A 19 -10.33 -21.75 -13.49
C CYS A 19 -9.05 -21.59 -14.34
N ALA A 20 -7.93 -21.19 -13.72
CA ALA A 20 -6.67 -21.97 -13.69
C ALA A 20 -5.62 -21.33 -12.75
N ILE A 21 -4.84 -22.22 -12.15
CA ILE A 21 -3.94 -22.06 -11.01
C ILE A 21 -2.52 -21.70 -11.49
N GLY A 22 -1.86 -20.77 -10.81
CA GLY A 22 -0.42 -20.52 -10.91
C GLY A 22 0.14 -20.16 -9.53
N SER A 23 0.87 -21.08 -8.92
CA SER A 23 1.41 -20.95 -7.56
C SER A 23 2.53 -19.91 -7.47
N ALA A 24 2.37 -18.93 -6.60
CA ALA A 24 3.42 -18.00 -6.17
C ALA A 24 4.26 -18.63 -5.03
N PRO A 25 5.57 -18.29 -4.93
CA PRO A 25 6.43 -18.77 -3.87
C PRO A 25 6.08 -18.13 -2.51
N SER A 26 6.10 -18.94 -1.46
CA SER A 26 5.86 -18.55 -0.07
C SER A 26 7.04 -17.75 0.49
N VAL A 27 6.76 -16.54 0.97
CA VAL A 27 7.64 -15.81 1.88
C VAL A 27 7.12 -16.05 3.30
N GLU A 28 7.79 -16.92 4.05
CA GLU A 28 7.58 -17.04 5.49
C GLU A 28 8.21 -15.83 6.19
N GLY A 29 7.38 -15.03 6.83
CA GLY A 29 7.79 -13.91 7.67
C GLY A 29 6.55 -13.17 8.17
N VAL A 30 6.32 -13.23 9.48
CA VAL A 30 5.18 -12.67 10.25
C VAL A 30 3.88 -13.49 10.17
N ASN A 31 3.79 -14.49 11.04
CA ASN A 31 2.59 -15.29 11.27
C ASN A 31 1.66 -14.55 12.25
N LEU A 32 0.67 -13.82 11.74
CA LEU A 32 -0.36 -13.12 12.52
C LEU A 32 -1.57 -14.02 12.78
N THR A 33 -1.41 -15.08 13.58
CA THR A 33 -2.55 -15.78 14.20
C THR A 33 -2.19 -16.33 15.58
N ASP A 34 -3.04 -16.02 16.55
CA ASP A 34 -2.87 -16.22 18.00
C ASP A 34 -3.13 -17.67 18.49
N GLY A 35 -2.39 -18.05 19.53
CA GLY A 35 -2.73 -18.95 20.64
C GLY A 35 -3.28 -20.38 20.42
N ALA A 36 -2.42 -21.40 20.59
CA ALA A 36 -2.68 -22.57 21.46
C ALA A 36 -1.44 -23.48 21.59
N SER A 37 -1.10 -23.77 22.84
CA SER A 37 -0.07 -24.69 23.37
C SER A 37 -0.17 -26.15 22.89
N ASP A 38 0.97 -26.81 22.61
CA ASP A 38 1.60 -27.82 23.50
C ASP A 38 2.83 -28.50 22.85
N GLU A 39 3.69 -29.03 23.73
CA GLU A 39 5.07 -29.49 23.53
C GLU A 39 5.28 -30.81 22.75
N ASN A 40 6.53 -30.95 22.27
CA ASN A 40 7.45 -32.12 22.45
C ASN A 40 7.86 -32.98 21.23
N VAL A 41 9.15 -32.83 20.86
CA VAL A 41 10.25 -33.84 20.86
C VAL A 41 10.46 -34.85 19.72
N GLU A 42 11.70 -34.76 19.18
CA GLU A 42 12.63 -35.78 18.63
C GLU A 42 12.24 -36.59 17.38
N GLN A 43 13.13 -37.19 16.60
CA GLN A 43 14.58 -37.22 16.32
C GLN A 43 14.67 -38.33 15.24
N GLY A 44 15.46 -38.17 14.18
CA GLY A 44 15.52 -39.22 13.15
C GLY A 44 16.69 -39.04 12.20
N ASN A 45 17.69 -39.89 12.38
CA ASN A 45 19.04 -39.85 11.84
C ASN A 45 19.18 -40.56 10.47
N ASP A 46 20.35 -40.33 9.86
CA ASP A 46 21.14 -41.22 8.99
C ASP A 46 21.19 -41.02 7.45
N THR A 47 22.25 -40.29 7.04
CA THR A 47 23.50 -40.74 6.37
C THR A 47 23.47 -41.76 5.21
N GLU A 48 24.13 -41.41 4.09
CA GLU A 48 25.27 -42.09 3.40
C GLU A 48 25.54 -41.38 2.05
N ALA A 49 26.67 -40.67 1.87
CA ALA A 49 28.03 -41.10 1.49
C ALA A 49 28.26 -41.23 -0.05
N GLY A 50 29.23 -40.47 -0.57
CA GLY A 50 29.71 -40.51 -1.96
C GLY A 50 30.88 -39.55 -2.19
N ASP A 51 32.08 -40.11 -2.11
CA ASP A 51 33.43 -39.53 -2.14
C ASP A 51 33.91 -39.16 -3.57
N ASP A 52 34.63 -38.04 -3.75
CA ASP A 52 35.88 -38.01 -4.53
C ASP A 52 36.66 -36.67 -4.40
N ALA A 53 37.99 -36.81 -4.32
CA ALA A 53 39.05 -35.83 -4.01
C ALA A 53 39.16 -34.65 -5.01
N VAL A 54 39.91 -33.53 -4.81
CA VAL A 54 41.36 -33.42 -4.49
C VAL A 54 41.77 -31.96 -4.17
N SER A 55 42.87 -31.86 -3.40
CA SER A 55 43.89 -30.80 -3.31
C SER A 55 43.68 -29.55 -2.45
N ALA A 56 44.51 -29.53 -1.40
CA ALA A 56 44.84 -28.42 -0.53
C ALA A 56 45.57 -27.28 -1.26
N ASP A 57 45.26 -26.04 -0.87
CA ASP A 57 46.27 -25.01 -0.67
C ASP A 57 45.93 -24.23 0.60
N ASP A 58 46.94 -24.08 1.44
CA ASP A 58 46.89 -23.62 2.82
C ASP A 58 47.32 -22.15 2.81
N THR A 59 46.44 -21.22 3.15
CA THR A 59 46.88 -19.86 3.51
C THR A 59 45.98 -19.30 4.61
N ALA A 60 46.58 -19.26 5.81
CA ALA A 60 46.01 -18.77 7.04
C ALA A 60 45.40 -17.36 6.88
N ALA A 61 44.08 -17.26 7.06
CA ALA A 61 43.42 -16.01 7.35
C ALA A 61 43.65 -15.70 8.83
N GLU A 62 44.42 -14.64 9.10
CA GLU A 62 44.54 -14.07 10.44
C GLU A 62 43.16 -13.61 10.92
N ASP A 63 42.73 -14.25 12.01
CA ASP A 63 41.63 -13.89 12.88
C ASP A 63 41.81 -12.45 13.37
N SER A 64 41.35 -11.47 12.58
CA SER A 64 41.02 -10.16 13.11
C SER A 64 39.73 -10.33 13.89
N ALA A 65 39.89 -10.66 15.17
CA ALA A 65 38.90 -10.43 16.21
C ALA A 65 38.50 -8.95 16.14
N VAL A 66 37.46 -8.67 15.36
CA VAL A 66 36.70 -7.44 15.48
C VAL A 66 36.05 -7.58 16.84
N THR A 67 36.61 -6.87 17.80
CA THR A 67 35.98 -6.59 19.07
C THR A 67 34.58 -6.07 18.75
N ASP A 68 33.59 -6.91 19.04
CA ASP A 68 32.21 -6.54 19.23
C ASP A 68 32.20 -5.47 20.33
N GLU A 69 32.39 -4.22 19.93
CA GLU A 69 31.97 -3.08 20.74
C GLU A 69 30.46 -3.19 20.78
N SER A 70 29.97 -3.93 21.78
CA SER A 70 28.59 -3.97 22.19
C SER A 70 28.13 -2.52 22.40
N VAL A 71 27.57 -1.93 21.35
CA VAL A 71 26.68 -0.79 21.46
C VAL A 71 25.49 -1.38 22.19
N ASP A 72 25.51 -1.31 23.52
CA ASP A 72 24.34 -1.54 24.39
C ASP A 72 23.39 -0.35 24.17
N GLY A 73 22.94 -0.21 22.93
CA GLY A 73 21.87 0.68 22.52
C GLY A 73 20.57 -0.03 22.84
N ASP A 74 19.56 0.75 23.18
CA ASP A 74 18.21 0.26 23.47
C ASP A 74 17.60 -0.38 22.20
N TYR A 75 17.93 -1.65 21.93
CA TYR A 75 17.41 -2.43 20.81
C TYR A 75 16.00 -2.98 21.10
N GLU A 76 15.47 -2.79 22.30
CA GLU A 76 14.15 -3.27 22.71
C GLU A 76 13.08 -2.69 21.78
N GLN A 77 13.21 -1.41 21.41
CA GLN A 77 12.26 -0.74 20.51
C GLN A 77 12.19 -1.34 19.10
N PHE A 78 13.22 -2.07 18.64
CA PHE A 78 13.27 -2.68 17.31
C PHE A 78 12.85 -4.15 17.29
N THR A 79 12.62 -4.75 18.45
CA THR A 79 12.19 -6.15 18.61
C THR A 79 10.85 -6.29 19.33
N LYS A 80 10.33 -5.18 19.85
CA LYS A 80 9.03 -5.09 20.51
C LYS A 80 7.88 -5.32 19.53
N ASP A 81 6.91 -6.13 19.97
CA ASP A 81 5.60 -6.22 19.35
C ASP A 81 4.73 -5.02 19.78
N TYR A 82 4.33 -4.20 18.82
CA TYR A 82 3.51 -3.01 19.07
C TYR A 82 2.02 -3.21 18.77
N THR A 83 1.56 -4.42 18.48
CA THR A 83 0.17 -4.71 18.09
C THR A 83 -0.84 -4.15 19.10
N ASP A 84 -0.70 -4.47 20.38
CA ASP A 84 -1.63 -4.02 21.43
C ASP A 84 -1.51 -2.51 21.71
N ASP A 85 -0.30 -1.96 21.61
CA ASP A 85 -0.05 -0.52 21.78
C ASP A 85 -0.74 0.28 20.67
N ILE A 86 -0.58 -0.15 19.41
CA ILE A 86 -1.21 0.48 18.25
C ILE A 86 -2.73 0.43 18.40
N LYS A 87 -3.28 -0.74 18.69
CA LYS A 87 -4.73 -0.92 18.86
C LYS A 87 -5.31 -0.04 19.97
N THR A 88 -4.58 0.08 21.08
CA THR A 88 -4.96 0.95 22.20
C THR A 88 -4.95 2.42 21.75
N LYS A 89 -3.86 2.87 21.12
CA LYS A 89 -3.74 4.26 20.63
C LYS A 89 -4.80 4.61 19.58
N VAL A 90 -5.10 3.73 18.63
CA VAL A 90 -6.18 3.92 17.65
C VAL A 90 -7.54 4.07 18.35
N THR A 91 -7.81 3.25 19.36
CA THR A 91 -9.04 3.34 20.18
C THR A 91 -9.12 4.67 20.93
N GLU A 92 -8.01 5.12 21.53
CA GLU A 92 -7.93 6.40 22.24
C GLU A 92 -8.11 7.60 21.30
N ILE A 93 -7.50 7.56 20.11
CA ILE A 93 -7.68 8.58 19.06
C ILE A 93 -9.15 8.64 18.65
N THR A 94 -9.76 7.49 18.35
CA THR A 94 -11.19 7.41 18.00
C THR A 94 -12.08 8.00 19.09
N ALA A 95 -11.78 7.72 20.36
CA ALA A 95 -12.57 8.18 21.50
C ALA A 95 -12.39 9.68 21.81
N SER A 96 -11.25 10.27 21.45
CA SER A 96 -10.89 11.66 21.78
C SER A 96 -11.08 12.65 20.62
N SER A 97 -11.29 12.15 19.40
CA SER A 97 -11.48 12.99 18.21
C SER A 97 -12.86 13.62 18.15
N ASN A 98 -12.94 14.86 17.67
CA ASN A 98 -14.21 15.60 17.58
C ASN A 98 -14.90 15.44 16.21
N SER A 99 -14.15 14.99 15.20
CA SER A 99 -14.59 14.80 13.82
C SER A 99 -13.76 13.70 13.17
N LEU A 100 -14.25 13.11 12.07
CA LEU A 100 -13.47 12.12 11.31
C LEU A 100 -12.22 12.74 10.69
N THR A 101 -12.24 14.03 10.38
CA THR A 101 -11.05 14.76 9.91
C THR A 101 -9.96 14.84 10.99
N ASP A 102 -10.33 15.20 12.22
CA ASP A 102 -9.39 15.26 13.36
C ASP A 102 -8.82 13.88 13.70
N GLU A 103 -9.67 12.85 13.61
CA GLU A 103 -9.30 11.46 13.82
C GLU A 103 -8.25 11.01 12.81
N LEU A 104 -8.54 11.13 11.50
CA LEU A 104 -7.58 10.76 10.46
C LEU A 104 -6.28 11.55 10.56
N THR A 105 -6.33 12.83 10.96
CA THR A 105 -5.13 13.65 11.20
C THR A 105 -4.28 13.06 12.33
N SER A 106 -4.92 12.57 13.39
CA SER A 106 -4.24 11.93 14.52
C SER A 106 -3.72 10.55 14.16
N ILE A 107 -4.42 9.79 13.31
CA ILE A 107 -3.94 8.50 12.77
C ILE A 107 -2.73 8.71 11.86
N VAL A 108 -2.67 9.78 11.05
CA VAL A 108 -1.45 10.14 10.29
C VAL A 108 -0.28 10.36 11.23
N ALA A 109 -0.46 11.13 12.30
CA ALA A 109 0.61 11.35 13.28
C ALA A 109 1.04 10.05 13.99
N LEU A 110 0.11 9.13 14.25
CA LEU A 110 0.40 7.80 14.78
C LEU A 110 1.19 6.95 13.79
N TYR A 111 0.82 6.98 12.50
CA TYR A 111 1.57 6.32 11.44
C TYR A 111 3.00 6.84 11.39
N ASP A 112 3.20 8.16 11.40
CA ASP A 112 4.53 8.78 11.36
C ASP A 112 5.39 8.37 12.57
N GLU A 113 4.79 8.21 13.76
CA GLU A 113 5.49 7.69 14.95
C GLU A 113 6.10 6.31 14.67
N TYR A 114 5.32 5.37 14.12
CA TYR A 114 5.78 4.01 13.85
C TYR A 114 6.65 3.88 12.60
N ASP A 115 6.38 4.67 11.57
CA ASP A 115 7.20 4.73 10.36
C ASP A 115 8.62 5.22 10.69
N SER A 116 8.74 6.16 11.63
CA SER A 116 10.02 6.68 12.10
C SER A 116 10.92 5.62 12.76
N LEU A 117 10.37 4.50 13.24
CA LEU A 117 11.18 3.39 13.77
C LEU A 117 12.08 2.83 12.67
N SER A 118 11.55 2.65 11.45
CA SER A 118 12.33 2.13 10.33
C SER A 118 13.38 3.13 9.86
N THR A 119 13.01 4.42 9.79
CA THR A 119 13.93 5.50 9.40
C THR A 119 15.07 5.70 10.40
N ASN A 120 14.82 5.45 11.69
CA ASN A 120 15.81 5.60 12.76
C ASN A 120 16.51 4.27 13.13
N ALA A 121 16.24 3.19 12.41
CA ALA A 121 16.85 1.90 12.69
C ALA A 121 18.38 1.94 12.48
N PRO A 122 19.16 1.29 13.37
CA PRO A 122 20.61 1.34 13.33
C PRO A 122 21.22 0.57 12.14
N ASP A 123 20.50 -0.42 11.62
CA ASP A 123 20.92 -1.25 10.51
C ASP A 123 19.71 -1.79 9.72
N GLN A 124 20.01 -2.45 8.60
CA GLN A 124 19.01 -3.02 7.70
C GLN A 124 18.17 -4.12 8.36
N THR A 125 18.72 -4.87 9.31
CA THR A 125 18.00 -5.94 10.02
C THR A 125 16.93 -5.32 10.91
N ALA A 126 17.31 -4.37 11.76
CA ALA A 126 16.37 -3.63 12.60
C ALA A 126 15.32 -2.87 11.78
N MET A 127 15.72 -2.28 10.64
CA MET A 127 14.80 -1.59 9.73
C MET A 127 13.73 -2.55 9.18
N ASN A 128 14.14 -3.76 8.79
CA ASN A 128 13.23 -4.78 8.29
C ASN A 128 12.27 -5.28 9.37
N GLU A 129 12.71 -5.41 10.63
CA GLU A 129 11.86 -5.85 11.75
C GLU A 129 10.74 -4.85 12.06
N VAL A 130 10.99 -3.54 11.93
CA VAL A 130 10.02 -2.52 12.34
C VAL A 130 9.21 -1.87 11.22
N CYS A 131 9.58 -2.08 9.95
CA CYS A 131 8.91 -1.43 8.82
C CYS A 131 7.42 -1.80 8.66
N GLY A 132 6.97 -2.89 9.28
CA GLY A 132 5.58 -3.34 9.22
C GLY A 132 4.62 -2.54 10.11
N TRP A 133 5.09 -1.80 11.12
CA TRP A 133 4.19 -1.21 12.13
C TRP A 133 3.26 -0.13 11.57
N GLY A 134 3.70 0.65 10.58
CA GLY A 134 2.83 1.60 9.87
C GLY A 134 1.65 0.92 9.16
N THR A 135 1.82 -0.31 8.68
CA THR A 135 0.71 -1.11 8.10
C THR A 135 -0.31 -1.45 9.17
N VAL A 136 0.14 -1.84 10.37
CA VAL A 136 -0.76 -2.20 11.48
C VAL A 136 -1.60 -1.00 11.91
N VAL A 137 -1.02 0.20 11.97
CA VAL A 137 -1.76 1.45 12.28
C VAL A 137 -2.95 1.63 11.34
N TRP A 138 -2.71 1.63 10.02
CA TRP A 138 -3.78 1.86 9.05
C TRP A 138 -4.79 0.72 8.96
N LYS A 139 -4.35 -0.53 9.20
CA LYS A 139 -5.24 -1.68 9.26
C LYS A 139 -6.17 -1.61 10.47
N GLU A 140 -5.66 -1.30 11.65
CA GLU A 140 -6.50 -1.11 12.84
C GLU A 140 -7.49 0.04 12.66
N GLU A 141 -7.10 1.12 11.98
CA GLU A 141 -8.02 2.20 11.64
C GLU A 141 -9.15 1.75 10.70
N CYS A 142 -8.83 0.96 9.66
CA CYS A 142 -9.85 0.37 8.78
C CYS A 142 -10.87 -0.47 9.58
N LEU A 143 -10.38 -1.29 10.51
CA LEU A 143 -11.23 -2.13 11.38
C LEU A 143 -12.08 -1.29 12.34
N SER A 144 -11.52 -0.22 12.90
CA SER A 144 -12.24 0.75 13.74
C SER A 144 -13.39 1.42 12.98
N LEU A 145 -13.13 1.90 11.76
CA LEU A 145 -14.15 2.51 10.89
C LEU A 145 -15.24 1.51 10.50
N LEU A 146 -14.87 0.28 10.11
CA LEU A 146 -15.82 -0.79 9.79
C LEU A 146 -16.73 -1.13 10.98
N GLY A 147 -16.18 -1.24 12.19
CA GLY A 147 -16.99 -1.49 13.39
C GLY A 147 -17.99 -0.37 13.68
N ARG A 148 -17.61 0.88 13.41
CA ARG A 148 -18.52 2.03 13.53
C ARG A 148 -19.57 2.07 12.41
N MET A 149 -19.24 1.61 11.21
CA MET A 149 -20.23 1.41 10.13
C MET A 149 -21.24 0.34 10.48
N GLU A 150 -20.83 -0.79 11.07
CA GLU A 150 -21.75 -1.83 11.54
C GLU A 150 -22.81 -1.26 12.47
N THR A 151 -22.42 -0.33 13.33
CA THR A 151 -23.32 0.33 14.27
C THR A 151 -24.18 1.41 13.59
N SER A 152 -23.60 2.19 12.68
CA SER A 152 -24.25 3.37 12.09
C SER A 152 -25.17 3.04 10.89
N ASP A 153 -24.80 2.04 10.10
CA ASP A 153 -25.59 1.50 8.99
C ASP A 153 -25.52 -0.05 8.96
N PRO A 154 -26.25 -0.74 9.86
CA PRO A 154 -26.27 -2.20 9.88
C PRO A 154 -26.78 -2.85 8.59
N ALA A 155 -27.55 -2.12 7.77
CA ALA A 155 -28.13 -2.64 6.54
C ALA A 155 -27.09 -2.69 5.41
N GLY A 156 -26.29 -1.64 5.25
CA GLY A 156 -25.21 -1.57 4.26
C GLY A 156 -23.90 -2.23 4.70
N TYR A 157 -23.70 -2.46 6.00
CA TYR A 157 -22.44 -2.96 6.55
C TYR A 157 -21.94 -4.26 5.93
N GLN A 158 -22.81 -5.25 5.68
CA GLN A 158 -22.37 -6.55 5.16
C GLN A 158 -21.78 -6.43 3.75
N ASP A 159 -22.30 -5.54 2.91
CA ASP A 159 -21.78 -5.28 1.57
C ASP A 159 -20.40 -4.61 1.67
N VAL A 160 -20.27 -3.58 2.52
CA VAL A 160 -18.99 -2.90 2.75
C VAL A 160 -17.93 -3.83 3.35
N LYS A 161 -18.32 -4.70 4.30
CA LYS A 161 -17.40 -5.66 4.91
C LYS A 161 -16.94 -6.72 3.91
N SER A 162 -17.84 -7.22 3.07
CA SER A 162 -17.49 -8.19 2.03
C SER A 162 -16.54 -7.57 0.99
N GLU A 163 -16.76 -6.30 0.65
CA GLU A 163 -15.88 -5.54 -0.24
C GLU A 163 -14.48 -5.38 0.37
N TYR A 164 -14.39 -5.00 1.65
CA TYR A 164 -13.14 -4.93 2.38
C TYR A 164 -12.41 -6.27 2.40
N ASP A 165 -13.12 -7.36 2.70
CA ASP A 165 -12.53 -8.71 2.78
C ASP A 165 -12.03 -9.21 1.42
N ASN A 166 -12.67 -8.79 0.33
CA ASN A 166 -12.19 -9.10 -1.00
C ASN A 166 -10.96 -8.27 -1.35
N TRP A 167 -11.05 -6.95 -1.18
CA TRP A 167 -9.93 -6.03 -1.41
C TRP A 167 -8.68 -6.40 -0.61
N GLU A 168 -8.82 -6.76 0.67
CA GLU A 168 -7.70 -7.07 1.57
C GLU A 168 -6.84 -8.23 1.04
N LYS A 169 -7.45 -9.19 0.34
CA LYS A 169 -6.72 -10.32 -0.29
C LYS A 169 -5.77 -9.87 -1.39
N TYR A 170 -6.04 -8.73 -2.03
CA TYR A 170 -5.26 -8.21 -3.15
C TYR A 170 -4.26 -7.13 -2.73
N VAL A 171 -4.33 -6.64 -1.49
CA VAL A 171 -3.36 -5.68 -0.95
C VAL A 171 -1.91 -6.12 -1.16
N PRO A 172 -1.52 -7.39 -0.90
CA PRO A 172 -0.15 -7.86 -1.17
C PRO A 172 0.26 -7.73 -2.64
N ALA A 173 -0.61 -8.11 -3.58
CA ALA A 173 -0.32 -8.06 -5.01
C ALA A 173 -0.18 -6.61 -5.52
N MET A 174 -1.02 -5.70 -5.01
CA MET A 174 -0.93 -4.27 -5.32
C MET A 174 0.36 -3.66 -4.77
N ALA A 175 0.69 -3.96 -3.50
CA ALA A 175 1.91 -3.47 -2.87
C ALA A 175 3.17 -4.00 -3.60
N GLN A 176 3.13 -5.26 -4.05
CA GLN A 176 4.20 -5.85 -4.84
C GLN A 176 4.40 -5.10 -6.16
N LYS A 177 3.32 -4.88 -6.95
CA LYS A 177 3.40 -4.11 -8.21
C LYS A 177 4.02 -2.72 -8.04
N MET A 178 3.74 -2.03 -6.93
CA MET A 178 4.35 -0.74 -6.62
C MET A 178 5.82 -0.84 -6.18
N SER A 179 6.25 -1.99 -5.67
CA SER A 179 7.57 -2.22 -5.10
C SER A 179 8.51 -2.96 -6.05
N ASP A 180 8.03 -3.41 -7.20
CA ASP A 180 8.74 -4.31 -8.13
C ASP A 180 10.09 -3.77 -8.57
N ILE A 181 10.23 -2.44 -8.74
CA ILE A 181 11.51 -1.82 -9.12
C ILE A 181 12.62 -2.01 -8.07
N TYR A 182 12.24 -2.36 -6.85
CA TYR A 182 13.16 -2.60 -5.72
C TYR A 182 13.30 -4.08 -5.38
N ALA A 183 12.65 -5.02 -6.09
CA ALA A 183 12.50 -6.43 -5.70
C ALA A 183 13.81 -7.13 -5.30
N ASP A 184 14.93 -6.81 -5.94
CA ASP A 184 16.24 -7.40 -5.68
C ASP A 184 17.09 -6.64 -4.64
N GLY A 185 16.57 -5.51 -4.13
CA GLY A 185 17.28 -4.62 -3.21
C GLY A 185 16.97 -4.89 -1.74
N SER A 186 17.94 -4.63 -0.85
CA SER A 186 17.73 -4.75 0.60
C SER A 186 16.65 -3.81 1.14
N ILE A 187 16.33 -2.74 0.42
CA ILE A 187 15.27 -1.78 0.77
C ILE A 187 13.87 -2.31 0.45
N TYR A 188 13.75 -3.40 -0.34
CA TYR A 188 12.45 -3.96 -0.75
C TYR A 188 11.46 -4.17 0.40
N PRO A 189 11.82 -4.78 1.55
CA PRO A 189 10.85 -5.02 2.62
C PRO A 189 10.24 -3.73 3.16
N VAL A 190 11.03 -2.65 3.21
CA VAL A 190 10.57 -1.33 3.67
C VAL A 190 9.61 -0.72 2.66
N ILE A 191 9.97 -0.71 1.37
CA ILE A 191 9.11 -0.16 0.32
C ILE A 191 7.81 -0.96 0.18
N TYR A 192 7.88 -2.28 0.28
CA TYR A 192 6.71 -3.15 0.28
C TYR A 192 5.80 -2.86 1.48
N SER A 193 6.36 -2.72 2.68
CA SER A 193 5.60 -2.40 3.88
C SER A 193 4.98 -1.00 3.82
N TYR A 194 5.71 0.00 3.31
CA TYR A 194 5.19 1.34 3.04
C TYR A 194 4.03 1.30 2.05
N ASN A 195 4.20 0.64 0.90
CA ASN A 195 3.17 0.55 -0.12
C ASN A 195 1.92 -0.19 0.40
N THR A 196 2.12 -1.22 1.23
CA THR A 196 1.03 -1.93 1.94
C THR A 196 0.28 -0.97 2.88
N ALA A 197 0.99 -0.21 3.72
CA ALA A 197 0.40 0.78 4.62
C ALA A 197 -0.40 1.84 3.84
N MET A 198 0.13 2.32 2.71
CA MET A 198 -0.57 3.28 1.86
C MET A 198 -1.83 2.70 1.21
N ARG A 199 -1.93 1.39 0.99
CA ARG A 199 -3.19 0.76 0.55
C ARG A 199 -4.25 0.85 1.64
N TYR A 200 -3.91 0.48 2.88
CA TYR A 200 -4.82 0.62 4.01
C TYR A 200 -5.20 2.07 4.30
N LYS A 201 -4.26 3.02 4.20
CA LYS A 201 -4.55 4.46 4.33
C LYS A 201 -5.65 4.91 3.37
N ARG A 202 -5.53 4.58 2.09
CA ARG A 202 -6.53 4.95 1.08
C ARG A 202 -7.89 4.29 1.36
N TYR A 203 -7.89 3.04 1.80
CA TYR A 203 -9.13 2.37 2.16
C TYR A 203 -9.77 2.95 3.44
N ALA A 204 -8.97 3.33 4.43
CA ALA A 204 -9.44 4.07 5.61
C ALA A 204 -10.09 5.40 5.20
N TYR A 205 -9.51 6.12 4.22
CA TYR A 205 -10.10 7.36 3.70
C TYR A 205 -11.45 7.11 3.02
N ILE A 206 -11.56 6.07 2.21
CA ILE A 206 -12.82 5.61 1.62
C ILE A 206 -13.87 5.32 2.71
N LEU A 207 -13.47 4.60 3.75
CA LEU A 207 -14.35 4.22 4.85
C LEU A 207 -14.78 5.47 5.64
N ALA A 208 -13.85 6.32 6.03
CA ALA A 208 -14.13 7.56 6.75
C ALA A 208 -15.05 8.49 5.95
N SER A 209 -14.83 8.66 4.65
CA SER A 209 -15.75 9.44 3.80
C SER A 209 -17.16 8.85 3.77
N SER A 210 -17.28 7.51 3.67
CA SER A 210 -18.59 6.86 3.68
C SER A 210 -19.28 6.99 5.04
N LEU A 211 -18.52 6.90 6.14
CA LEU A 211 -19.03 7.06 7.50
C LEU A 211 -19.45 8.52 7.78
N ALA A 212 -18.67 9.49 7.29
CA ALA A 212 -19.00 10.91 7.35
C ALA A 212 -20.35 11.19 6.68
N ASP A 213 -20.59 10.61 5.50
CA ASP A 213 -21.87 10.69 4.80
C ASP A 213 -23.02 10.08 5.62
N ILE A 214 -22.81 8.88 6.18
CA ILE A 214 -23.80 8.19 7.04
C ILE A 214 -24.14 9.05 8.28
N GLN A 215 -23.14 9.69 8.88
CA GLN A 215 -23.28 10.52 10.07
C GLN A 215 -23.73 11.96 9.78
N GLY A 216 -23.71 12.38 8.52
CA GLY A 216 -24.04 13.74 8.09
C GLY A 216 -22.97 14.77 8.45
N GLU A 217 -21.70 14.38 8.52
CA GLU A 217 -20.57 15.27 8.78
C GLU A 217 -20.26 16.12 7.52
N VAL A 218 -20.74 17.37 7.49
CA VAL A 218 -20.63 18.26 6.32
C VAL A 218 -19.27 18.96 6.17
N THR A 219 -18.38 18.83 7.15
CA THR A 219 -17.05 19.46 7.16
C THR A 219 -15.93 18.46 6.96
N PHE A 220 -16.26 17.21 6.62
CA PHE A 220 -15.26 16.17 6.39
C PHE A 220 -14.28 16.56 5.28
N SER A 221 -13.00 16.38 5.53
CA SER A 221 -11.92 16.54 4.57
C SER A 221 -10.78 15.57 4.86
N PHE A 222 -10.08 15.13 3.81
CA PHE A 222 -8.89 14.28 4.00
C PHE A 222 -7.73 15.09 4.59
N PRO A 223 -6.94 14.52 5.53
CA PRO A 223 -5.77 15.19 6.10
C PRO A 223 -4.68 15.52 5.08
N ASP A 224 -4.55 14.69 4.04
CA ASP A 224 -3.66 14.90 2.91
C ASP A 224 -4.28 14.44 1.59
N SER A 225 -3.79 15.03 0.51
CA SER A 225 -4.26 14.80 -0.86
C SER A 225 -3.09 14.50 -1.81
N THR A 226 -2.10 13.74 -1.36
CA THR A 226 -0.97 13.37 -2.24
C THR A 226 -1.48 12.64 -3.47
N MET A 227 -0.94 12.96 -4.65
CA MET A 227 -1.25 12.26 -5.90
C MET A 227 -0.54 10.90 -5.98
N CYS A 228 0.47 10.65 -5.16
CA CYS A 228 1.20 9.38 -5.17
C CYS A 228 0.34 8.21 -4.67
N GLY A 229 0.52 7.07 -5.32
CA GLY A 229 -0.16 5.83 -5.00
C GLY A 229 -0.49 4.99 -6.21
N TYR A 230 -1.03 3.81 -5.93
CA TYR A 230 -1.72 2.97 -6.90
C TYR A 230 -3.17 3.42 -6.99
N TYR A 231 -3.73 3.51 -8.18
CA TYR A 231 -5.12 3.76 -8.53
C TYR A 231 -5.56 2.61 -9.41
N GLY A 232 -6.54 1.84 -8.99
CA GLY A 232 -6.91 0.66 -9.72
C GLY A 232 -7.78 -0.24 -8.87
N ASP A 233 -8.53 -1.06 -9.58
CA ASP A 233 -9.49 -1.96 -9.01
C ASP A 233 -8.86 -3.35 -8.85
N TYR A 234 -9.04 -3.99 -7.68
CA TYR A 234 -8.46 -5.30 -7.41
C TYR A 234 -8.98 -6.44 -8.29
N SER A 235 -10.12 -6.24 -8.96
CA SER A 235 -10.75 -7.19 -9.87
C SER A 235 -10.47 -6.86 -11.35
N SER A 236 -9.87 -5.71 -11.64
CA SER A 236 -9.51 -5.29 -12.99
C SER A 236 -8.00 -5.45 -13.21
N ASP A 237 -7.62 -5.69 -14.45
CA ASP A 237 -6.22 -5.62 -14.89
C ASP A 237 -5.87 -4.20 -15.37
N SER A 238 -6.47 -3.16 -14.79
CA SER A 238 -6.18 -1.78 -15.14
C SER A 238 -5.82 -0.98 -13.91
N TYR A 239 -4.68 -0.30 -13.96
CA TYR A 239 -4.16 0.49 -12.87
C TYR A 239 -3.24 1.62 -13.34
N LEU A 240 -3.17 2.67 -12.53
CA LEU A 240 -2.24 3.77 -12.61
C LEU A 240 -1.39 3.76 -11.34
N ILE A 241 -0.07 3.82 -11.48
CA ILE A 241 0.85 3.99 -10.35
C ILE A 241 1.55 5.33 -10.54
N ILE A 242 1.53 6.14 -9.50
CA ILE A 242 2.27 7.41 -9.41
C ILE A 242 3.22 7.31 -8.22
N THR A 243 4.50 7.50 -8.47
CA THR A 243 5.57 7.55 -7.44
C THR A 243 6.33 8.85 -7.54
N GLU A 244 6.84 9.37 -6.42
CA GLU A 244 7.72 10.54 -6.45
C GLU A 244 8.99 10.22 -7.24
N GLY A 245 9.33 11.08 -8.19
CA GLY A 245 10.56 10.98 -8.95
C GLY A 245 11.77 11.51 -8.18
N MET A 246 12.96 11.34 -8.75
CA MET A 246 14.22 11.78 -8.13
C MET A 246 14.35 13.30 -7.99
N GLU A 247 13.65 14.07 -8.83
CA GLU A 247 13.65 15.52 -8.79
C GLU A 247 12.42 16.03 -8.04
N SER A 248 12.60 17.08 -7.23
CA SER A 248 11.49 17.69 -6.50
C SER A 248 10.41 18.18 -7.48
N GLY A 249 9.18 17.70 -7.30
CA GLY A 249 8.05 18.02 -8.18
C GLY A 249 7.97 17.18 -9.45
N SER A 250 8.81 16.16 -9.59
CA SER A 250 8.72 15.13 -10.64
C SER A 250 8.05 13.87 -10.12
N TYR A 251 7.39 13.13 -11.00
CA TYR A 251 6.71 11.88 -10.71
C TYR A 251 7.03 10.83 -11.76
N ASP A 252 7.30 9.60 -11.32
CA ASP A 252 7.39 8.43 -12.19
C ASP A 252 6.00 7.78 -12.28
N ILE A 253 5.56 7.47 -13.50
CA ILE A 253 4.17 7.12 -13.78
C ILE A 253 4.10 5.84 -14.61
N VAL A 254 3.26 4.90 -14.17
CA VAL A 254 2.91 3.69 -14.92
C VAL A 254 1.41 3.68 -15.16
N ILE A 255 1.00 3.71 -16.42
CA ILE A 255 -0.39 3.59 -16.86
C ILE A 255 -0.56 2.21 -17.49
N HIS A 256 -1.30 1.34 -16.83
CA HIS A 256 -1.59 -0.01 -17.28
C HIS A 256 -3.09 -0.13 -17.57
N ILE A 257 -3.46 -0.26 -18.85
CA ILE A 257 -4.86 -0.30 -19.30
C ILE A 257 -5.34 -1.75 -19.43
N ASP A 258 -4.49 -2.61 -20.01
CA ASP A 258 -4.68 -4.05 -20.17
C ASP A 258 -3.34 -4.73 -20.48
N ASP A 259 -3.34 -6.07 -20.56
CA ASP A 259 -2.23 -6.95 -20.98
C ASP A 259 -1.41 -6.47 -22.21
N THR A 260 -1.99 -5.65 -23.08
CA THR A 260 -1.36 -5.17 -24.33
C THR A 260 -0.96 -3.70 -24.30
N LYS A 261 -1.39 -2.96 -23.27
CA LYS A 261 -1.27 -1.50 -23.18
C LYS A 261 -0.74 -1.08 -21.83
N GLU A 262 0.58 -1.00 -21.73
CA GLU A 262 1.29 -0.34 -20.64
C GLU A 262 2.12 0.82 -21.18
N ILE A 263 1.99 1.98 -20.53
CA ILE A 263 2.72 3.20 -20.85
C ILE A 263 3.48 3.62 -19.60
N ARG A 264 4.77 3.87 -19.75
CA ARG A 264 5.63 4.40 -18.71
C ARG A 264 6.12 5.78 -19.10
N GLY A 265 6.30 6.63 -18.12
CA GLY A 265 6.72 7.99 -18.34
C GLY A 265 6.89 8.75 -17.04
N TRP A 266 7.01 10.06 -17.19
CA TRP A 266 7.19 10.97 -16.09
C TRP A 266 6.16 12.10 -16.18
N GLY A 267 5.98 12.79 -15.07
CA GLY A 267 5.07 13.93 -14.99
C GLY A 267 5.50 14.98 -13.99
N SER A 268 4.82 16.12 -14.07
CA SER A 268 4.98 17.26 -13.17
C SER A 268 3.64 17.94 -12.95
N ILE A 269 3.46 18.55 -11.77
CA ILE A 269 2.24 19.31 -11.48
C ILE A 269 2.28 20.64 -12.23
N GLU A 270 1.20 20.91 -12.94
CA GLU A 270 0.91 22.19 -13.57
C GLU A 270 -0.29 22.84 -12.86
N GLU A 271 -0.11 24.10 -12.43
CA GLU A 271 -1.20 24.90 -11.86
C GLU A 271 -1.95 25.60 -13.00
N ASN A 272 -3.24 25.29 -13.15
CA ASN A 272 -4.12 25.97 -14.07
C ASN A 272 -4.42 27.40 -13.62
N SER A 273 -4.86 28.23 -14.57
CA SER A 273 -5.23 29.63 -14.29
C SER A 273 -6.36 29.84 -13.27
N ASP A 274 -7.11 28.79 -12.93
CA ASP A 274 -8.16 28.78 -11.91
C ASP A 274 -7.71 28.24 -10.55
N GLY A 275 -6.43 27.88 -10.42
CA GLY A 275 -5.82 27.31 -9.21
C GLY A 275 -6.03 25.80 -9.05
N SER A 276 -6.61 25.12 -10.04
CA SER A 276 -6.61 23.64 -10.06
C SER A 276 -5.25 23.10 -10.47
N GLU A 277 -4.81 22.01 -9.84
CA GLU A 277 -3.57 21.32 -10.18
C GLU A 277 -3.90 20.11 -11.06
N VAL A 278 -3.16 19.94 -12.16
CA VAL A 278 -3.21 18.72 -12.99
C VAL A 278 -1.79 18.21 -13.15
N MET A 279 -1.64 16.90 -13.27
CA MET A 279 -0.34 16.33 -13.59
C MET A 279 -0.20 16.21 -15.10
N ALA A 280 0.74 16.94 -15.68
CA ALA A 280 1.16 16.72 -17.06
C ALA A 280 1.93 15.40 -17.12
N PHE A 281 1.70 14.62 -18.17
CA PHE A 281 2.33 13.32 -18.40
C PHE A 281 3.02 13.30 -19.77
N THR A 282 4.21 12.71 -19.83
CA THR A 282 4.93 12.40 -21.07
C THR A 282 5.53 11.01 -20.97
N SER A 283 5.26 10.15 -21.97
CA SER A 283 5.83 8.80 -22.02
C SER A 283 7.34 8.82 -22.24
N ASP A 284 8.03 7.76 -21.82
CA ASP A 284 9.49 7.64 -21.91
C ASP A 284 10.02 7.74 -23.36
N ASP A 285 9.22 7.28 -24.32
CA ASP A 285 9.51 7.35 -25.76
C ASP A 285 8.98 8.62 -26.44
N ALA A 286 8.34 9.52 -25.68
CA ALA A 286 7.66 10.72 -26.14
C ALA A 286 6.57 10.47 -27.20
N ALA A 287 6.04 9.25 -27.28
CA ALA A 287 4.96 8.88 -28.19
C ALA A 287 3.57 9.27 -27.68
N VAL A 288 3.40 9.45 -26.36
CA VAL A 288 2.13 9.78 -25.71
C VAL A 288 2.33 10.94 -24.74
N GLU A 289 1.46 11.94 -24.86
CA GLU A 289 1.33 13.04 -23.90
C GLU A 289 -0.10 13.08 -23.37
N GLY A 290 -0.27 13.58 -22.15
CA GLY A 290 -1.59 13.69 -21.55
C GLY A 290 -1.62 14.44 -20.23
N THR A 291 -2.77 14.41 -19.59
CA THR A 291 -2.99 14.97 -18.25
C THR A 291 -3.64 13.94 -17.36
N ILE A 292 -3.21 13.89 -16.11
CA ILE A 292 -3.78 13.05 -15.06
C ILE A 292 -4.44 13.95 -14.02
N ASP A 293 -5.74 13.74 -13.84
CA ASP A 293 -6.51 14.33 -12.74
C ASP A 293 -6.63 13.28 -11.63
N CYS A 294 -6.03 13.55 -10.47
CA CYS A 294 -6.15 12.68 -9.31
C CYS A 294 -7.13 13.31 -8.32
N PHE A 295 -8.16 12.55 -7.99
CA PHE A 295 -9.01 12.83 -6.84
C PHE A 295 -8.70 11.84 -5.71
N ALA A 296 -9.09 12.16 -4.48
CA ALA A 296 -8.81 11.31 -3.31
C ALA A 296 -9.30 9.86 -3.47
N LEU A 297 -10.28 9.63 -4.36
CA LEU A 297 -10.96 8.35 -4.57
C LEU A 297 -10.82 7.79 -6.00
N GLY A 298 -9.91 8.32 -6.83
CA GLY A 298 -9.67 7.79 -8.17
C GLY A 298 -8.80 8.71 -9.00
N ALA A 299 -8.46 8.29 -10.21
CA ALA A 299 -7.71 9.11 -11.15
C ALA A 299 -8.21 8.91 -12.57
N THR A 300 -8.07 9.94 -13.41
CA THR A 300 -8.40 9.87 -14.83
C THR A 300 -7.21 10.33 -15.64
N PHE A 301 -6.79 9.52 -16.61
CA PHE A 301 -5.77 9.88 -17.60
C PHE A 301 -6.44 10.27 -18.92
N TYR A 302 -6.13 11.47 -19.41
CA TYR A 302 -6.60 11.98 -20.70
C TYR A 302 -5.43 12.12 -21.67
N VAL A 303 -5.57 11.55 -22.87
CA VAL A 303 -4.54 11.57 -23.92
C VAL A 303 -4.66 12.83 -24.76
N SER A 304 -3.68 13.74 -24.63
CA SER A 304 -3.63 15.00 -25.38
C SER A 304 -2.92 14.87 -26.72
N ALA A 305 -1.91 13.98 -26.82
CA ALA A 305 -1.21 13.64 -28.04
C ALA A 305 -0.81 12.17 -28.06
N SER A 306 -0.86 11.54 -29.24
CA SER A 306 -0.37 10.18 -29.44
C SER A 306 0.05 9.92 -30.89
N ASP A 307 1.03 9.04 -31.11
CA ASP A 307 1.37 8.49 -32.42
C ASP A 307 0.46 7.35 -32.89
N GLY A 308 -0.47 6.90 -32.04
CA GLY A 308 -1.43 5.84 -32.33
C GLY A 308 -0.91 4.41 -32.12
N SER A 309 0.28 4.24 -31.54
CA SER A 309 0.90 2.91 -31.35
C SER A 309 0.27 2.10 -30.21
N ILE A 310 -0.06 2.74 -29.08
CA ILE A 310 -0.62 2.11 -27.88
C ILE A 310 -2.05 2.61 -27.58
N VAL A 311 -2.25 3.93 -27.68
CA VAL A 311 -3.52 4.63 -27.42
C VAL A 311 -3.80 5.64 -28.53
N SER A 312 -5.03 6.15 -28.61
CA SER A 312 -5.41 7.20 -29.56
C SER A 312 -5.53 8.57 -28.87
N GLN A 313 -5.32 9.64 -29.63
CA GLN A 313 -5.59 11.00 -29.15
C GLN A 313 -7.07 11.16 -28.75
N GLU A 314 -7.34 11.96 -27.71
CA GLU A 314 -8.68 12.21 -27.14
C GLU A 314 -9.31 11.01 -26.40
N GLU A 315 -8.58 9.91 -26.20
CA GLU A 315 -9.01 8.83 -25.30
C GLU A 315 -8.85 9.23 -23.82
N SER A 316 -9.72 8.65 -22.98
CA SER A 316 -9.72 8.86 -21.52
C SER A 316 -9.85 7.52 -20.82
N TYR A 317 -9.08 7.35 -19.74
CA TYR A 317 -8.99 6.11 -18.97
C TYR A 317 -9.21 6.42 -17.49
N ASP A 318 -10.22 5.80 -16.88
CA ASP A 318 -10.58 5.99 -15.48
C ASP A 318 -10.04 4.85 -14.60
N PHE A 319 -9.40 5.21 -13.50
CA PHE A 319 -8.83 4.31 -12.50
C PHE A 319 -9.51 4.57 -11.16
N THR A 320 -10.49 3.73 -10.81
CA THR A 320 -11.27 3.87 -9.57
C THR A 320 -10.78 2.90 -8.50
N PHE A 321 -10.96 3.27 -7.23
CA PHE A 321 -10.74 2.36 -6.08
C PHE A 321 -11.95 1.47 -5.76
N LYS A 322 -13.05 1.63 -6.49
CA LYS A 322 -14.35 1.05 -6.18
C LYS A 322 -15.11 0.60 -7.42
N TYR A 323 -15.93 -0.41 -7.19
CA TYR A 323 -17.15 -0.79 -7.91
C TYR A 323 -18.37 0.03 -7.47
#